data_AF-A0A842SRN8-F1
#
_entry.id   AF-A0A842SRN8-F1
#
_cell.length_a   1.000
_cell.length_b   1.000
_cell.length_c   1.000
_cell.angle_alpha   90.00
_cell.angle_beta   90.00
_cell.angle_gamma   90.00
#
_symmetry.space_group_name_H-M   'P 1'
#
loop_
_entity.id
_entity.type
_entity.pdbx_description
1 polymer ?
#
loop_
_entity_poly.entity_id
_entity_poly.type
_entity_poly.pdbx_seq_one_letter_code
_entity_poly.pdbx_strand_id
1 'polypeptide(L)'
;MSNIMKREVVYAVTGIITVLMLVEYFFWAEAQIWAETLRTWAVIVYNISLGLGAIRLLMQHSLNLQRRRRNWEYSTILLVLFAVMLLTGFAGYISTGVQTNNQIYNWLFNNVYTPLGATLYPITGFYIFSAAYRAFRARNIDAALMLIAGCFVILSNAPVGEAIWIGFARIGEWFRFTGQVPGMRTFALVGALGLISYGFRALLGKERGFYAGGDVE
;
A
#
# COMPACT_ATOMS: atom_id res chain seq x y z
N MET A 1 -22.19 -29.79 -3.22
CA MET A 1 -22.07 -29.52 -4.68
C MET A 1 -22.20 -28.04 -5.05
N SER A 2 -23.10 -27.25 -4.44
CA SER A 2 -23.30 -25.82 -4.81
C SER A 2 -22.05 -24.92 -4.68
N ASN A 3 -21.23 -25.07 -3.64
CA ASN A 3 -20.06 -24.20 -3.42
C ASN A 3 -18.88 -24.48 -4.37
N ILE A 4 -18.72 -25.73 -4.83
CA ILE A 4 -17.66 -26.13 -5.76
C ILE A 4 -17.95 -25.56 -7.16
N MET A 5 -19.20 -25.65 -7.61
CA MET A 5 -19.63 -25.11 -8.90
C MET A 5 -19.54 -23.57 -8.95
N LYS A 6 -19.88 -22.89 -7.84
CA LYS A 6 -19.69 -21.43 -7.71
C LYS A 6 -18.22 -21.01 -7.82
N ARG A 7 -17.32 -21.82 -7.27
CA ARG A 7 -15.88 -21.58 -7.32
C ARG A 7 -15.35 -21.71 -8.75
N GLU A 8 -15.65 -22.81 -9.42
CA GLU A 8 -15.22 -23.04 -10.80
C GLU A 8 -15.71 -21.96 -11.78
N VAL A 9 -16.94 -21.48 -11.58
CA VAL A 9 -17.48 -20.36 -12.38
C VAL A 9 -16.67 -19.08 -12.20
N VAL A 10 -16.31 -18.71 -10.97
CA VAL A 10 -15.52 -17.48 -10.72
C VAL A 10 -14.11 -17.60 -11.28
N TYR A 11 -13.47 -18.78 -11.19
CA TYR A 11 -12.17 -19.00 -11.83
C TYR A 11 -12.26 -18.95 -13.35
N ALA A 12 -13.28 -19.57 -13.94
CA ALA A 12 -13.51 -19.54 -15.38
C ALA A 12 -13.72 -18.10 -15.88
N VAL A 13 -14.56 -17.32 -15.18
CA VAL A 13 -14.80 -15.91 -15.52
C VAL A 13 -13.53 -15.08 -15.39
N THR A 14 -12.77 -15.22 -14.30
CA THR A 14 -11.52 -14.48 -14.08
C THR A 14 -10.47 -14.85 -15.13
N GLY A 15 -10.37 -16.13 -15.49
CA GLY A 15 -9.50 -16.62 -16.55
C GLY A 15 -9.86 -16.07 -17.93
N ILE A 16 -11.15 -16.08 -18.30
CA ILE A 16 -11.63 -15.53 -19.56
C ILE A 16 -11.32 -14.03 -19.65
N ILE A 17 -11.64 -13.27 -18.59
CA ILE A 17 -11.35 -11.83 -18.53
C ILE A 17 -9.85 -11.58 -18.69
N THR A 18 -9.01 -12.36 -18.01
CA THR A 18 -7.56 -12.16 -18.07
C THR A 18 -7.00 -12.49 -19.46
N VAL A 19 -7.44 -13.58 -20.09
CA VAL A 19 -7.03 -13.92 -21.45
C VAL A 19 -7.48 -12.83 -22.43
N LEU A 20 -8.72 -12.37 -22.32
CA LEU A 20 -9.24 -11.31 -23.18
C LEU A 20 -8.41 -10.04 -23.04
N MET A 21 -8.12 -9.59 -21.81
CA MET A 21 -7.29 -8.41 -21.56
C MET A 21 -5.86 -8.56 -22.11
N LEU A 22 -5.24 -9.74 -21.95
CA LEU A 22 -3.90 -10.00 -22.47
C LEU A 22 -3.88 -10.01 -24.00
N VAL A 23 -4.84 -10.68 -24.62
CA VAL A 23 -4.91 -10.77 -26.09
C VAL A 23 -5.13 -9.39 -26.69
N GLU A 24 -6.06 -8.61 -26.14
CA GLU A 24 -6.30 -7.26 -26.62
C GLU A 24 -5.05 -6.39 -26.46
N TYR A 25 -4.42 -6.39 -25.28
CA TYR A 25 -3.21 -5.60 -25.02
C TYR A 25 -2.05 -5.90 -25.99
N PHE A 26 -1.80 -7.18 -26.29
CA PHE A 26 -0.65 -7.58 -27.12
C PHE A 26 -0.94 -7.60 -28.63
N PHE A 27 -2.16 -7.93 -29.06
CA PHE A 27 -2.49 -8.13 -30.47
C PHE A 27 -3.34 -7.00 -31.08
N TRP A 28 -4.09 -6.25 -30.27
CA TRP A 28 -5.02 -5.22 -30.73
C TRP A 28 -4.89 -3.92 -29.93
N ALA A 29 -3.65 -3.42 -29.82
CA ALA A 29 -3.30 -2.23 -29.05
C ALA A 29 -4.11 -0.97 -29.41
N GLU A 30 -4.58 -0.85 -30.66
CA GLU A 30 -5.36 0.32 -31.13
C GLU A 30 -6.87 0.20 -30.86
N ALA A 31 -7.38 -1.00 -30.56
CA ALA A 31 -8.80 -1.30 -30.45
C ALA A 31 -9.21 -1.77 -29.04
N GLN A 32 -8.59 -1.20 -27.98
CA GLN A 32 -8.77 -1.53 -26.55
C GLN A 32 -10.19 -1.26 -25.98
N ILE A 33 -11.24 -1.41 -26.77
CA ILE A 33 -12.62 -1.11 -26.40
C ILE A 33 -13.09 -2.01 -25.25
N TRP A 34 -12.74 -3.29 -25.27
CA TRP A 34 -13.16 -4.24 -24.25
C TRP A 34 -12.31 -4.11 -22.98
N ALA A 35 -10.99 -3.92 -23.13
CA ALA A 35 -10.07 -3.70 -22.02
C ALA A 35 -10.42 -2.43 -21.24
N GLU A 36 -10.73 -1.31 -21.92
CA GLU A 36 -11.14 -0.06 -21.25
C GLU A 36 -12.50 -0.20 -20.56
N THR A 37 -13.44 -0.92 -21.19
CA THR A 37 -14.74 -1.22 -20.57
C THR A 37 -14.56 -2.07 -19.30
N LEU A 38 -13.76 -3.15 -19.38
CA LEU A 38 -13.46 -4.01 -18.24
C LEU A 38 -12.70 -3.27 -17.13
N ARG A 39 -11.79 -2.37 -17.49
CA ARG A 39 -11.09 -1.51 -16.53
C ARG A 39 -12.04 -0.56 -15.82
N THR A 40 -13.00 0.01 -16.55
CA THR A 40 -14.05 0.86 -15.97
C THR A 40 -14.89 0.07 -14.97
N TRP A 41 -15.32 -1.15 -15.33
CA TRP A 41 -16.02 -2.04 -14.41
C TRP A 41 -15.16 -2.41 -13.19
N ALA A 42 -13.86 -2.67 -13.38
CA ALA A 42 -12.94 -2.93 -12.28
C ALA A 42 -12.84 -1.75 -11.31
N VAL A 43 -12.82 -0.51 -11.81
CA VAL A 43 -12.85 0.70 -10.97
C VAL A 43 -14.17 0.82 -10.21
N ILE A 44 -15.30 0.52 -10.84
CA ILE A 44 -16.62 0.51 -10.17
C ILE A 44 -16.62 -0.52 -9.02
N VAL A 45 -16.18 -1.75 -9.29
CA VAL A 45 -16.09 -2.82 -8.28
C VAL A 45 -15.13 -2.44 -7.15
N TYR A 46 -13.98 -1.85 -7.47
CA TYR A 46 -13.01 -1.36 -6.49
C TYR A 46 -13.63 -0.30 -5.56
N ASN A 47 -14.31 0.70 -6.11
CA ASN A 47 -14.95 1.76 -5.32
C ASN A 47 -16.06 1.21 -4.42
N ILE A 48 -16.87 0.27 -4.90
CA ILE A 48 -17.87 -0.43 -4.07
C ILE A 48 -17.19 -1.25 -2.97
N SER A 49 -16.09 -1.93 -3.30
CA SER A 49 -15.32 -2.73 -2.35
C SER A 49 -14.71 -1.89 -1.23
N LEU A 50 -14.24 -0.67 -1.54
CA LEU A 50 -13.80 0.28 -0.51
C LEU A 50 -14.94 0.61 0.46
N GLY A 51 -16.15 0.87 -0.06
CA GLY A 51 -17.34 1.09 0.76
C GLY A 51 -17.68 -0.12 1.65
N LEU A 52 -17.68 -1.33 1.07
CA LEU A 52 -17.89 -2.57 1.82
C LEU A 52 -16.82 -2.79 2.90
N GLY A 53 -15.56 -2.48 2.61
CA GLY A 53 -14.46 -2.52 3.57
C GLY A 53 -14.69 -1.59 4.75
N ALA A 54 -15.11 -0.34 4.48
CA ALA A 54 -15.47 0.61 5.53
C ALA A 54 -16.66 0.11 6.38
N ILE A 55 -17.72 -0.39 5.74
CA ILE A 55 -18.89 -0.95 6.44
C ILE A 55 -18.48 -2.12 7.34
N ARG A 56 -17.67 -3.06 6.83
CA ARG A 56 -17.19 -4.21 7.60
C ARG A 56 -16.35 -3.79 8.79
N LEU A 57 -15.47 -2.80 8.61
CA LEU A 57 -14.67 -2.24 9.69
C LEU A 57 -15.57 -1.64 10.78
N LEU A 58 -16.56 -0.82 10.39
CA LEU A 58 -17.53 -0.23 11.31
C LEU A 58 -18.34 -1.29 12.06
N MET A 59 -18.85 -2.31 11.35
CA MET A 59 -19.59 -3.42 11.95
C MET A 59 -18.74 -4.16 13.00
N GLN A 60 -17.49 -4.49 12.66
CA GLN A 60 -16.60 -5.22 13.56
C GLN A 60 -16.27 -4.42 14.82
N HIS A 61 -15.97 -3.13 14.68
CA HIS A 61 -15.68 -2.26 15.83
C HIS A 61 -16.94 -1.97 16.66
N SER A 62 -18.11 -1.86 16.02
CA SER A 62 -19.39 -1.72 16.72
C SER A 62 -19.73 -2.97 17.53
N LEU A 63 -19.51 -4.17 16.99
CA LEU A 63 -19.68 -5.43 17.70
C LEU A 63 -18.68 -5.57 18.87
N ASN A 64 -17.42 -5.15 18.68
CA ASN A 64 -16.42 -5.14 19.74
C ASN A 64 -16.84 -4.23 20.90
N LEU A 65 -17.45 -3.07 20.60
CA LEU A 65 -18.00 -2.16 21.58
C LEU A 65 -19.19 -2.76 22.34
N GLN A 66 -20.19 -3.28 21.62
CA GLN A 66 -21.38 -3.89 22.22
C GLN A 66 -21.02 -5.08 23.13
N ARG A 67 -20.07 -5.92 22.69
CA ARG A 67 -19.65 -7.12 23.42
C ARG A 67 -18.52 -6.85 24.43
N ARG A 68 -18.11 -5.58 24.62
CA ARG A 68 -17.01 -5.16 25.51
C ARG A 68 -15.78 -6.06 25.41
N ARG A 69 -15.38 -6.40 24.18
CA ARG A 69 -14.22 -7.26 23.95
C ARG A 69 -12.94 -6.54 24.39
N ARG A 70 -11.84 -7.30 24.54
CA ARG A 70 -10.54 -6.72 24.90
C ARG A 70 -10.21 -5.56 23.96
N ASN A 71 -9.78 -4.43 24.51
CA ASN A 71 -9.46 -3.19 23.78
C ASN A 71 -10.66 -2.47 23.13
N TRP A 72 -11.88 -2.62 23.67
CA TRP A 72 -13.09 -1.93 23.17
C TRP A 72 -12.98 -0.41 23.21
N GLU A 73 -12.20 0.16 24.13
CA GLU A 73 -11.98 1.61 24.26
C GLU A 73 -11.42 2.21 22.96
N TYR A 74 -10.39 1.58 22.38
CA TYR A 74 -9.84 2.01 21.10
C TYR A 74 -10.85 1.86 19.95
N SER A 75 -11.75 0.88 20.04
CA SER A 75 -12.84 0.74 19.06
C SER A 75 -13.83 1.91 19.15
N THR A 76 -14.10 2.45 20.36
CA THR A 76 -14.94 3.66 20.49
C THR A 76 -14.29 4.89 19.88
N ILE A 77 -13.01 5.11 20.17
CA ILE A 77 -12.26 6.26 19.65
C ILE A 77 -12.25 6.22 18.13
N LEU A 78 -12.00 5.04 17.54
CA LEU A 78 -12.05 4.85 16.09
C LEU A 78 -13.41 5.22 15.51
N LEU A 79 -14.51 4.69 16.07
CA LEU A 79 -15.86 4.94 15.55
C LEU A 79 -16.24 6.42 15.64
N VAL A 80 -15.91 7.08 16.75
CA VAL A 80 -16.18 8.51 16.96
C VAL A 80 -15.36 9.36 15.99
N LEU A 81 -14.05 9.15 15.88
CA LEU A 81 -13.20 9.91 14.95
C LEU A 81 -13.60 9.67 13.50
N PHE A 82 -13.96 8.44 13.13
CA PHE A 82 -14.48 8.13 11.81
C PHE A 82 -15.77 8.91 11.52
N ALA A 83 -16.73 8.91 12.44
CA ALA A 83 -17.98 9.64 12.28
C ALA A 83 -17.74 11.15 12.17
N VAL A 84 -16.88 11.72 13.01
CA VAL A 84 -16.54 13.15 12.98
C VAL A 84 -15.88 13.53 11.64
N MET A 85 -14.87 12.78 11.19
CA MET A 85 -14.22 13.05 9.90
C MET A 85 -15.17 12.88 8.71
N LEU A 86 -16.03 11.87 8.75
CA LEU A 86 -17.00 11.62 7.69
C LEU A 86 -18.01 12.78 7.61
N LEU A 87 -18.66 13.13 8.73
CA LEU A 87 -19.67 14.19 8.75
C LEU A 87 -19.09 15.56 8.39
N THR A 88 -17.93 15.90 8.94
CA THR A 88 -17.27 17.20 8.65
C THR A 88 -16.77 17.28 7.22
N GLY A 89 -16.21 16.19 6.68
CA GLY A 89 -15.79 16.10 5.28
C GLY A 89 -16.95 16.19 4.30
N PHE A 90 -18.07 15.51 4.58
CA PHE A 90 -19.30 15.64 3.81
C PHE A 90 -19.89 17.05 3.87
N ALA A 91 -19.92 17.68 5.05
CA ALA A 91 -20.38 19.06 5.19
C ALA A 91 -19.52 20.05 4.37
N GLY A 92 -18.19 19.86 4.39
CA GLY A 92 -17.26 20.63 3.56
C GLY A 92 -17.54 20.45 2.06
N TYR A 93 -17.68 19.19 1.64
CA TYR A 93 -17.98 18.84 0.25
C TYR A 93 -19.31 19.40 -0.25
N ILE A 94 -20.38 19.31 0.54
CA ILE A 94 -21.70 19.85 0.16
C ILE A 94 -21.65 21.37 0.00
N SER A 95 -20.87 22.07 0.83
CA SER A 95 -20.79 23.54 0.78
C SER A 95 -20.03 24.09 -0.42
N THR A 96 -18.96 23.41 -0.87
CA THR A 96 -17.97 24.01 -1.79
C THR A 96 -17.40 23.03 -2.82
N GLY A 97 -17.84 21.78 -2.82
CA GLY A 97 -17.29 20.71 -3.67
C GLY A 97 -15.93 20.18 -3.21
N VAL A 98 -15.36 20.72 -2.12
CA VAL A 98 -14.03 20.33 -1.61
C VAL A 98 -14.14 19.93 -0.14
N GLN A 99 -13.71 18.71 0.20
CA GLN A 99 -13.80 18.17 1.56
C GLN A 99 -12.96 18.98 2.56
N THR A 100 -11.82 19.50 2.13
CA THR A 100 -10.86 20.24 2.98
C THR A 100 -11.32 21.63 3.39
N ASN A 101 -12.43 22.12 2.84
CA ASN A 101 -12.98 23.42 3.18
C ASN A 101 -13.54 23.47 4.62
N ASN A 102 -13.89 22.32 5.21
CA ASN A 102 -14.27 22.28 6.61
C ASN A 102 -13.03 22.34 7.51
N GLN A 103 -12.89 23.41 8.30
CA GLN A 103 -11.77 23.62 9.22
C GLN A 103 -11.59 22.46 10.21
N ILE A 104 -12.68 21.87 10.69
CA ILE A 104 -12.63 20.74 11.63
C ILE A 104 -12.03 19.50 10.95
N TYR A 105 -12.47 19.21 9.72
CA TYR A 105 -11.92 18.11 8.93
C TYR A 105 -10.43 18.30 8.68
N ASN A 106 -10.04 19.50 8.21
CA ASN A 106 -8.66 19.82 7.88
C ASN A 106 -7.74 19.75 9.11
N TRP A 107 -8.19 20.29 10.24
CA TRP A 107 -7.46 20.22 11.50
C TRP A 107 -7.25 18.78 11.95
N LEU A 108 -8.32 17.96 11.93
CA LEU A 108 -8.26 16.56 12.37
C LEU A 108 -7.39 15.72 11.42
N PHE A 109 -7.45 16.00 10.12
CA PHE A 109 -6.60 15.36 9.13
C PHE A 109 -5.12 15.68 9.37
N ASN A 110 -4.76 16.95 9.48
CA ASN A 110 -3.36 17.38 9.58
C ASN A 110 -2.73 17.15 10.95
N ASN A 111 -3.49 17.24 12.04
CA ASN A 111 -2.96 17.17 13.40
C ASN A 111 -3.17 15.81 14.08
N VAL A 112 -4.11 15.00 13.61
CA VAL A 112 -4.40 13.70 14.21
C VAL A 112 -4.09 12.57 13.23
N TYR A 113 -4.76 12.54 12.08
CA TYR A 113 -4.60 11.45 11.12
C TYR A 113 -3.17 11.36 10.56
N THR A 114 -2.62 12.47 10.05
CA THR A 114 -1.28 12.49 9.45
C THR A 114 -0.18 12.12 10.45
N PRO A 115 -0.10 12.69 11.67
CA PRO A 115 0.94 12.34 12.63
C PRO A 115 0.79 10.91 13.16
N LEU A 116 -0.43 10.45 13.44
CA LEU A 116 -0.64 9.05 13.87
C LEU A 116 -0.24 8.07 12.76
N GLY A 117 -0.59 8.35 11.50
CA GLY A 117 -0.09 7.59 10.36
C GLY A 117 1.44 7.62 10.28
N ALA A 118 2.06 8.77 10.56
CA ALA A 118 3.51 8.92 10.59
C ALA A 118 4.16 8.05 11.68
N THR A 119 3.51 7.84 12.83
CA THR A 119 4.03 6.98 13.92
C THR A 119 4.08 5.48 13.59
N LEU A 120 3.41 5.02 12.53
CA LEU A 120 3.50 3.64 12.08
C LEU A 120 4.84 3.35 11.36
N TYR A 121 5.44 4.35 10.72
CA TYR A 121 6.74 4.20 10.03
C TYR A 121 7.95 3.98 10.96
N PRO A 122 8.05 4.57 12.16
CA PRO A 122 9.12 4.25 13.12
C PRO A 122 9.34 2.76 13.39
N ILE A 123 8.28 1.94 13.39
CA ILE A 123 8.40 0.49 13.56
C ILE A 123 9.22 -0.11 12.41
N THR A 124 8.96 0.30 11.16
CA THR A 124 9.77 -0.14 10.02
C THR A 124 11.19 0.42 10.12
N GLY A 125 11.36 1.64 10.65
CA GLY A 125 12.65 2.22 10.99
C GLY A 125 13.50 1.29 11.85
N PHE A 126 12.98 0.77 12.96
CA PHE A 126 13.72 -0.20 13.82
C PHE A 126 14.16 -1.45 13.05
N TYR A 127 13.28 -2.00 12.21
CA TYR A 127 13.64 -3.15 11.37
C TYR A 127 14.70 -2.81 10.32
N ILE A 128 14.63 -1.63 9.70
CA ILE A 128 15.62 -1.13 8.75
C ILE A 128 16.97 -0.97 9.44
N PHE A 129 17.04 -0.35 10.62
CA PHE A 129 18.28 -0.22 11.39
C PHE A 129 18.87 -1.58 11.78
N SER A 130 18.03 -2.52 12.23
CA SER A 130 18.46 -3.89 12.55
C SER A 130 18.98 -4.65 11.32
N ALA A 131 18.33 -4.49 10.17
CA ALA A 131 18.79 -5.06 8.91
C ALA A 131 20.09 -4.40 8.43
N ALA A 132 20.19 -3.07 8.49
CA ALA A 132 21.37 -2.30 8.14
C ALA A 132 22.57 -2.69 9.01
N TYR A 133 22.40 -2.82 10.33
CA TYR A 133 23.47 -3.29 11.22
C TYR A 133 23.99 -4.68 10.83
N ARG A 134 23.09 -5.60 10.45
CA ARG A 134 23.48 -6.93 9.96
C ARG A 134 24.18 -6.87 8.60
N ALA A 135 23.77 -5.96 7.71
CA ALA A 135 24.33 -5.78 6.37
C ALA A 135 25.67 -5.01 6.36
N PHE A 136 25.86 -4.05 7.26
CA PHE A 136 27.04 -3.20 7.38
C PHE A 136 28.18 -3.81 8.19
N ARG A 137 28.05 -5.06 8.64
CA ARG A 137 29.17 -5.78 9.23
C ARG A 137 30.15 -6.16 8.13
N ALA A 138 31.31 -5.49 8.10
CA ALA A 138 32.39 -5.74 7.14
C ALA A 138 32.96 -7.17 7.30
N ARG A 139 32.29 -8.13 6.65
CA ARG A 139 32.69 -9.55 6.62
C ARG A 139 33.40 -9.91 5.31
N ASN A 140 33.20 -9.11 4.27
CA ASN A 140 33.80 -9.24 2.95
C ASN A 140 34.01 -7.85 2.34
N ILE A 141 34.74 -7.79 1.22
CA ILE A 141 35.05 -6.54 0.50
C ILE A 141 33.76 -5.83 0.07
N ASP A 142 32.76 -6.57 -0.38
CA ASP A 142 31.47 -6.01 -0.80
C ASP A 142 30.71 -5.33 0.35
N ALA A 143 30.67 -5.95 1.55
CA ALA A 143 30.07 -5.35 2.73
C ALA A 143 30.85 -4.14 3.22
N ALA A 144 32.18 -4.13 3.06
CA ALA A 144 33.01 -2.96 3.37
C ALA A 144 32.71 -1.78 2.44
N LEU A 145 32.55 -2.03 1.13
CA LEU A 145 32.11 -1.01 0.16
C LEU A 145 30.71 -0.48 0.49
N MET A 146 29.78 -1.36 0.85
CA MET A 146 28.43 -0.97 1.30
C MET A 146 28.46 -0.12 2.58
N LEU A 147 29.32 -0.47 3.55
CA LEU A 147 29.50 0.29 4.77
C LEU A 147 30.03 1.71 4.46
N ILE A 148 31.06 1.82 3.61
CA ILE A 148 31.64 3.11 3.19
C ILE A 148 30.58 3.97 2.49
N ALA A 149 29.85 3.40 1.53
CA ALA A 149 28.75 4.10 0.84
C ALA A 149 27.66 4.55 1.82
N GLY A 150 27.30 3.71 2.80
CA GLY A 150 26.36 4.03 3.86
C GLY A 150 26.83 5.22 4.72
N CYS A 151 28.11 5.26 5.09
CA CYS A 151 28.69 6.40 5.81
C CYS A 151 28.55 7.70 5.03
N PHE A 152 28.87 7.72 3.74
CA PHE A 152 28.69 8.90 2.88
C PHE A 152 27.23 9.37 2.83
N VAL A 153 26.27 8.46 2.72
CA VAL A 153 24.83 8.79 2.68
C VAL A 153 24.32 9.33 4.01
N ILE A 154 24.78 8.77 5.14
CA ILE A 154 24.40 9.26 6.48
C ILE A 154 24.99 10.66 6.72
N LEU A 155 26.28 10.86 6.40
CA LEU A 155 26.94 12.17 6.51
C LEU A 155 26.31 13.23 5.61
N SER A 156 25.85 12.86 4.41
CA SER A 156 25.13 13.77 3.51
C SER A 156 23.77 14.23 4.04
N ASN A 157 23.10 13.45 4.91
CA ASN A 157 21.84 13.85 5.51
C ASN A 157 22.02 14.66 6.81
N ALA A 158 23.20 14.63 7.42
CA ALA A 158 23.50 15.39 8.63
C ALA A 158 24.03 16.79 8.25
N PRO A 159 23.45 17.91 8.77
CA PRO A 159 23.95 19.25 8.49
C PRO A 159 25.45 19.45 8.82
N VAL A 160 25.96 18.66 9.76
CA VAL A 160 27.37 18.65 10.16
C VAL A 160 28.29 18.08 9.07
N GLY A 161 27.81 17.15 8.24
CA GLY A 161 28.64 16.53 7.20
C GLY A 161 29.04 17.52 6.10
N GLU A 162 28.11 18.39 5.70
CA GLU A 162 28.39 19.46 4.74
C GLU A 162 29.36 20.52 5.30
N ALA A 163 29.22 20.85 6.60
CA ALA A 163 30.09 21.80 7.28
C ALA A 163 31.55 21.32 7.38
N ILE A 164 31.78 19.99 7.45
CA ILE A 164 33.12 19.40 7.48
C ILE A 164 33.74 19.37 6.07
N TRP A 165 32.99 18.87 5.09
CA TRP A 165 33.45 18.79 3.70
C TRP A 165 32.29 18.67 2.73
N ILE A 166 32.20 19.64 1.80
CA ILE A 166 31.16 19.71 0.75
C ILE A 166 31.13 18.43 -0.11
N GLY A 167 32.27 17.72 -0.24
CA GLY A 167 32.34 16.45 -0.98
C GLY A 167 31.47 15.33 -0.39
N PHE A 168 31.21 15.32 0.92
CA PHE A 168 30.28 14.36 1.54
C PHE A 168 28.87 14.53 1.00
N ALA A 169 28.40 15.78 0.88
CA ALA A 169 27.08 16.09 0.34
C ALA A 169 26.98 15.66 -1.14
N ARG A 170 27.97 16.01 -1.97
CA ARG A 170 27.97 15.68 -3.41
C ARG A 170 27.97 14.18 -3.69
N ILE A 171 28.79 13.41 -2.96
CA ILE A 171 28.87 11.96 -3.13
C ILE A 171 27.60 11.29 -2.60
N GLY A 172 27.11 11.70 -1.43
CA GLY A 172 25.88 11.15 -0.86
C GLY A 172 24.65 11.47 -1.71
N GLU A 173 24.59 12.65 -2.32
CA GLU A 173 23.55 13.03 -3.27
C GLU A 173 23.58 12.18 -4.54
N TRP A 174 24.78 11.89 -5.08
CA TRP A 174 24.92 10.97 -6.20
C TRP A 174 24.39 9.57 -5.86
N PHE A 175 24.68 9.03 -4.68
CA PHE A 175 24.09 7.76 -4.23
C PHE A 175 22.55 7.85 -4.12
N ARG A 176 22.03 8.95 -3.57
CA ARG A 176 20.59 9.15 -3.36
C ARG A 176 19.81 9.38 -4.66
N PHE A 177 20.38 9.98 -5.70
CA PHE A 177 19.59 10.30 -6.90
C PHE A 177 20.02 9.54 -8.16
N THR A 178 21.29 9.17 -8.28
CA THR A 178 21.79 8.43 -9.45
C THR A 178 22.03 6.95 -9.09
N GLY A 179 22.70 6.69 -7.97
CA GLY A 179 23.07 5.34 -7.54
C GLY A 179 21.88 4.46 -7.15
N GLN A 180 20.82 5.04 -6.55
CA GLN A 180 19.64 4.25 -6.14
C GLN A 180 18.71 3.88 -7.30
N VAL A 181 18.79 4.58 -8.44
CA VAL A 181 17.83 4.44 -9.54
C VAL A 181 17.78 3.02 -10.11
N PRO A 182 18.92 2.35 -10.39
CA PRO A 182 18.90 0.95 -10.81
C PRO A 182 18.21 0.04 -9.78
N GLY A 183 18.50 0.22 -8.49
CA GLY A 183 17.90 -0.57 -7.41
C GLY A 183 16.38 -0.41 -7.36
N MET A 184 15.88 0.83 -7.39
CA MET A 184 14.45 1.12 -7.44
C MET A 184 13.78 0.48 -8.66
N ARG A 185 14.42 0.54 -9.83
CA ARG A 185 13.90 -0.08 -11.06
C ARG A 185 13.87 -1.60 -10.94
N THR A 186 14.90 -2.22 -10.37
CA THR A 186 14.92 -3.67 -10.12
C THR A 186 13.82 -4.07 -9.13
N PHE A 187 13.63 -3.33 -8.03
CA PHE A 187 12.54 -3.60 -7.10
C PHE A 187 11.16 -3.47 -7.75
N ALA A 188 10.96 -2.46 -8.60
CA ALA A 188 9.72 -2.31 -9.36
C ALA A 188 9.48 -3.48 -10.32
N LEU A 189 10.51 -3.92 -11.06
CA LEU A 189 10.42 -5.05 -11.98
C LEU A 189 10.13 -6.37 -11.24
N VAL A 190 10.85 -6.65 -10.16
CA VAL A 190 10.65 -7.86 -9.35
C VAL A 190 9.28 -7.84 -8.68
N GLY A 191 8.84 -6.68 -8.18
CA GLY A 191 7.50 -6.50 -7.61
C GLY A 191 6.41 -6.75 -8.65
N ALA A 192 6.57 -6.23 -9.86
CA ALA A 192 5.63 -6.45 -10.96
C ALA A 192 5.57 -7.94 -11.36
N LEU A 193 6.72 -8.61 -11.52
CA LEU A 193 6.77 -10.04 -11.81
C LEU A 193 6.17 -10.88 -10.68
N GLY A 194 6.38 -10.48 -9.41
CA GLY A 194 5.76 -11.09 -8.24
C GLY A 194 4.24 -10.98 -8.25
N LEU A 195 3.70 -9.81 -8.60
CA LEU A 195 2.26 -9.59 -8.76
C LEU A 195 1.68 -10.41 -9.92
N ILE A 196 2.39 -10.51 -11.05
CA ILE A 196 2.00 -11.36 -12.19
C ILE A 196 1.98 -12.83 -11.76
N SER A 197 3.00 -13.30 -11.06
CA SER A 197 3.09 -14.67 -10.54
C SER A 197 1.93 -14.97 -9.57
N TYR A 198 1.60 -14.03 -8.69
CA TYR A 198 0.42 -14.13 -7.82
C TYR A 198 -0.88 -14.20 -8.63
N GLY A 199 -1.03 -13.37 -9.66
CA GLY A 199 -2.17 -13.41 -10.59
C GLY A 199 -2.33 -14.78 -11.24
N PHE A 200 -1.26 -15.36 -11.78
CA PHE A 200 -1.29 -16.72 -12.34
C PHE A 200 -1.64 -17.80 -11.30
N ARG A 201 -1.12 -17.69 -10.07
CA ARG A 201 -1.48 -18.62 -8.99
C ARG A 201 -2.97 -18.50 -8.62
N ALA A 202 -3.52 -17.29 -8.64
CA ALA A 202 -4.94 -17.05 -8.44
C ALA A 202 -5.78 -17.66 -9.58
N LEU A 203 -5.36 -17.50 -10.84
CA LEU A 203 -6.04 -18.10 -12.00
C LEU A 203 -6.05 -19.63 -11.97
N LEU A 204 -4.95 -20.25 -11.53
CA LEU A 204 -4.85 -21.70 -11.38
C LEU A 204 -5.56 -22.24 -10.13
N GLY A 205 -6.23 -21.37 -9.37
CA GLY A 205 -6.94 -21.73 -8.15
C GLY A 205 -6.05 -22.25 -7.01
N LYS A 206 -4.74 -21.94 -7.06
CA LYS A 206 -3.78 -22.30 -6.01
C LYS A 206 -3.83 -21.34 -4.82
N GLU A 207 -4.40 -20.15 -4.99
CA GLU A 207 -4.62 -19.17 -3.91
C GLU A 207 -6.00 -19.32 -3.28
N ARG A 208 -6.05 -19.75 -2.02
CA ARG A 208 -7.31 -19.93 -1.27
C ARG A 208 -7.93 -18.60 -0.82
N GLY A 209 -7.14 -17.53 -0.71
CA GLY A 209 -7.59 -16.21 -0.26
C GLY A 209 -8.23 -15.33 -1.34
N PHE A 210 -8.22 -15.75 -2.61
CA PHE A 210 -8.84 -14.99 -3.71
C PHE A 210 -10.38 -14.96 -3.59
N TYR A 211 -10.98 -15.92 -2.90
CA TYR A 211 -12.40 -15.91 -2.57
C TYR A 211 -12.60 -15.20 -1.24
N ALA A 212 -13.39 -14.13 -1.25
CA ALA A 212 -13.96 -13.50 -0.06
C ALA A 212 -15.02 -14.43 0.57
N GLY A 213 -14.53 -15.53 1.14
CA GLY A 213 -15.30 -16.65 1.65
C GLY A 213 -14.33 -17.76 2.03
N GLY A 214 -13.31 -17.42 2.82
CA GLY A 214 -12.53 -18.43 3.51
C GLY A 214 -13.46 -19.18 4.42
N ASP A 215 -13.59 -20.49 4.20
CA ASP A 215 -13.94 -21.38 5.29
C ASP A 215 -12.87 -21.16 6.36
N VAL A 216 -13.28 -20.47 7.42
CA VAL A 216 -12.52 -20.38 8.66
C VAL A 216 -12.63 -21.75 9.29
N GLU A 217 -11.66 -22.60 9.02
CA GLU A 217 -11.25 -23.67 9.94
C GLU A 217 -9.94 -23.25 10.62
#